data_AF-A0A076MUM5-F1
#
_entry.id   AF-A0A076MUM5-F1
#
_cell.length_a   1.000
_cell.length_b   1.000
_cell.length_c   1.000
_cell.angle_alpha   90.00
_cell.angle_beta   90.00
_cell.angle_gamma   90.00
#
_symmetry.space_group_name_H-M   'P 1'
#
loop_
_entity.id
_entity.type
_entity.pdbx_description
1 polymer ?
#
loop_
_entity_poly.entity_id
_entity_poly.type
_entity_poly.pdbx_seq_one_letter_code
_entity_poly.pdbx_strand_id
1 'polypeptide(L)'
;MSLIGTRLRGLARRYAVSRRTHEDLLARCAAAEAERDQLAATYRTWVPPGHFYSPQPDPAQVLARAGALFDTAADPVGLDLREDDQLALLPVLTEPLKDHPFPEHRSPEYRYFFGNPEYSWSDALVLHGMLRHLRPRRLTFVEPTRSCCGRCCAPATNST
;
A
#
# COMPACT_ATOMS: atom_id res chain seq x y z
N MET A 1 14.95 -36.66 -46.03
CA MET A 1 15.19 -36.06 -44.69
C MET A 1 14.05 -36.46 -43.76
N SER A 2 14.35 -37.13 -42.63
CA SER A 2 13.33 -37.65 -41.70
C SER A 2 12.55 -36.53 -41.01
N LEU A 3 11.21 -36.66 -40.96
CA LEU A 3 10.30 -35.76 -40.23
C LEU A 3 10.73 -35.52 -38.77
N ILE A 4 11.32 -36.53 -38.15
CA ILE A 4 11.82 -36.49 -36.76
C ILE A 4 12.98 -35.49 -36.64
N GLY A 5 13.91 -35.49 -37.60
CA GLY A 5 15.04 -34.55 -37.60
C GLY A 5 14.61 -33.09 -37.77
N THR A 6 13.55 -32.83 -38.53
CA THR A 6 13.02 -31.46 -38.69
C THR A 6 12.30 -30.98 -37.41
N ARG A 7 11.56 -31.87 -36.73
CA ARG A 7 10.92 -31.55 -35.44
C ARG A 7 11.95 -31.26 -34.34
N LEU A 8 13.01 -32.06 -34.26
CA LEU A 8 14.10 -31.86 -33.28
C LEU A 8 14.84 -30.54 -33.50
N ARG A 9 15.15 -30.17 -34.77
CA ARG A 9 15.73 -28.86 -35.10
C ARG A 9 14.82 -27.70 -34.69
N GLY A 10 13.51 -27.82 -34.91
CA GLY A 10 12.53 -26.83 -34.49
C GLY A 10 12.46 -26.65 -32.97
N LEU A 11 12.53 -27.75 -32.21
CA LEU A 11 12.57 -27.73 -30.74
C LEU A 11 13.87 -27.07 -30.22
N ALA A 12 15.02 -27.45 -30.77
CA ALA A 12 16.31 -26.88 -30.40
C ALA A 12 16.35 -25.36 -30.63
N ARG A 13 15.80 -24.87 -31.74
CA ARG A 13 15.70 -23.43 -32.03
C ARG A 13 14.81 -22.71 -31.01
N ARG A 14 13.64 -23.27 -30.66
CA ARG A 14 12.75 -22.68 -29.64
C ARG A 14 13.40 -22.68 -28.26
N TYR A 15 14.08 -23.76 -27.88
CA TYR A 15 14.83 -23.82 -26.63
C TYR A 15 15.95 -22.77 -26.59
N ALA A 16 16.72 -22.60 -27.67
CA ALA A 16 17.77 -21.59 -27.73
C ALA A 16 17.22 -20.15 -27.58
N VAL A 17 16.08 -19.84 -28.20
CA VAL A 17 15.40 -18.55 -28.02
C VAL A 17 14.92 -18.39 -26.58
N SER A 18 14.20 -19.38 -26.04
CA SER A 18 13.70 -19.35 -24.66
C SER A 18 14.83 -19.19 -23.64
N ARG A 19 15.96 -19.88 -23.84
CA ARG A 19 17.14 -19.79 -22.99
C ARG A 19 17.77 -18.40 -23.06
N ARG A 20 17.90 -17.82 -24.25
CA ARG A 20 18.41 -16.44 -24.41
C ARG A 20 17.49 -15.42 -23.74
N THR A 21 16.17 -15.56 -23.92
CA THR A 21 15.20 -14.69 -23.23
C THR A 21 15.29 -14.85 -21.71
N HIS A 22 15.48 -16.08 -21.21
CA HIS A 22 15.68 -16.32 -19.80
C HIS A 22 16.97 -15.68 -19.28
N GLU A 23 18.09 -15.83 -20.00
CA GLU A 23 19.37 -15.19 -19.67
C GLU A 23 19.24 -13.65 -19.65
N ASP A 24 18.54 -13.06 -20.61
CA ASP A 24 18.26 -11.61 -20.65
C ASP A 24 17.41 -11.16 -19.46
N LEU A 25 16.36 -11.91 -19.12
CA LEU A 25 15.53 -11.62 -17.94
C LEU A 25 16.33 -11.70 -16.65
N LEU A 26 17.21 -12.69 -16.50
CA LEU A 26 18.09 -12.79 -15.33
C LEU A 26 19.04 -11.59 -15.24
N ALA A 27 19.64 -11.18 -16.36
CA ALA A 27 20.50 -10.00 -16.39
C ALA A 27 19.74 -8.72 -16.02
N ARG A 28 18.49 -8.57 -16.48
CA ARG A 28 17.63 -7.44 -16.15
C ARG A 28 17.20 -7.45 -14.68
N CYS A 29 16.89 -8.61 -14.11
CA CYS A 29 16.62 -8.74 -12.69
C CYS A 29 17.84 -8.34 -11.86
N ALA A 30 19.03 -8.85 -12.20
CA ALA A 30 20.26 -8.50 -11.50
C ALA A 30 20.57 -7.00 -11.59
N ALA A 31 20.36 -6.37 -12.75
CA ALA A 31 20.52 -4.93 -12.90
C ALA A 31 19.52 -4.13 -12.04
N ALA A 32 18.24 -4.54 -12.03
CA ALA A 32 17.22 -3.90 -11.22
C ALA A 32 17.46 -4.08 -9.70
N GLU A 33 17.98 -5.23 -9.28
CA GLU A 33 18.39 -5.47 -7.89
C GLU A 33 19.57 -4.58 -7.48
N ALA A 34 20.59 -4.45 -8.35
CA ALA A 34 21.71 -3.55 -8.10
C ALA A 34 21.27 -2.08 -8.01
N GLU A 35 20.36 -1.65 -8.90
CA GLU A 35 19.78 -0.31 -8.86
C GLU A 35 18.97 -0.08 -7.58
N ARG A 36 18.11 -1.04 -7.20
CA ARG A 36 17.36 -1.00 -5.93
C ARG A 36 18.29 -0.84 -4.73
N ASP A 37 19.39 -1.59 -4.70
CA ASP A 37 20.33 -1.56 -3.58
C ASP A 37 21.10 -0.22 -3.53
N GLN A 38 21.46 0.34 -4.68
CA GLN A 38 22.04 1.69 -4.77
C GLN A 38 21.06 2.77 -4.30
N LEU A 39 19.80 2.68 -4.70
CA LEU A 39 18.74 3.60 -4.27
C LEU A 39 18.48 3.44 -2.77
N ALA A 40 18.51 2.23 -2.22
CA ALA A 40 18.29 1.98 -0.80
C ALA A 40 19.40 2.63 0.04
N ALA A 41 20.65 2.56 -0.41
CA ALA A 41 21.76 3.27 0.22
C ALA A 41 21.62 4.80 0.14
N THR A 42 21.09 5.32 -0.97
CA THR A 42 20.89 6.75 -1.18
C THR A 42 19.79 7.32 -0.29
N TYR A 43 18.60 6.70 -0.34
CA TYR A 43 17.40 7.23 0.31
C TYR A 43 17.19 6.71 1.73
N ARG A 44 17.83 5.60 2.10
CA ARG A 44 17.70 4.97 3.43
C ARG A 44 16.24 4.77 3.85
N THR A 45 15.41 4.34 2.90
CA THR A 45 13.97 4.16 3.08
C THR A 45 13.66 2.97 3.98
N TRP A 46 12.52 3.02 4.69
CA TRP A 46 12.08 1.94 5.59
C TRP A 46 11.84 0.61 4.87
N VAL A 47 11.28 0.66 3.66
CA VAL A 47 11.12 -0.49 2.77
C VAL A 47 11.91 -0.29 1.48
N PRO A 48 12.25 -1.36 0.73
CA PRO A 48 13.11 -1.23 -0.44
C PRO A 48 12.54 -0.28 -1.50
N PRO A 49 13.40 0.41 -2.27
CA PRO A 49 12.98 1.20 -3.42
C PRO A 49 12.10 0.41 -4.40
N GLY A 50 11.10 1.08 -4.97
CA GLY A 50 10.04 0.45 -5.76
C GLY A 50 8.82 0.00 -4.95
N HIS A 51 8.90 -0.05 -3.62
CA HIS A 51 7.72 -0.24 -2.76
C HIS A 51 6.93 1.07 -2.65
N PHE A 52 5.60 1.01 -2.62
CA PHE A 52 4.74 2.21 -2.63
C PHE A 52 4.88 3.11 -1.39
N TYR A 53 5.26 2.55 -0.24
CA TYR A 53 5.64 3.31 0.97
C TYR A 53 7.03 3.98 0.90
N SER A 54 7.79 3.78 -0.17
CA SER A 54 9.13 4.37 -0.35
C SER A 54 9.14 5.29 -1.56
N PRO A 55 8.59 6.51 -1.48
CA PRO A 55 8.76 7.49 -2.55
C PRO A 55 10.25 7.87 -2.69
N GLN A 56 10.72 8.06 -3.92
CA GLN A 56 12.09 8.51 -4.25
C GLN A 56 12.05 9.94 -4.79
N PRO A 57 11.95 10.98 -3.94
CA PRO A 57 11.97 12.36 -4.39
C PRO A 57 13.37 12.78 -4.84
N ASP A 58 13.47 13.76 -5.75
CA ASP A 58 14.76 14.35 -6.12
C ASP A 58 15.40 15.06 -4.90
N PRO A 59 16.57 14.62 -4.41
CA PRO A 59 17.23 15.23 -3.24
C PRO A 59 17.54 16.71 -3.44
N ALA A 60 17.89 17.14 -4.65
CA ALA A 60 18.21 18.55 -4.91
C ALA A 60 16.97 19.43 -4.73
N GLN A 61 15.79 18.96 -5.16
CA GLN A 61 14.53 19.68 -4.98
C GLN A 61 14.09 19.73 -3.52
N VAL A 62 14.26 18.63 -2.78
CA VAL A 62 13.97 18.60 -1.34
C VAL A 62 14.86 19.58 -0.59
N LEU A 63 16.17 19.56 -0.87
CA LEU A 63 17.13 20.47 -0.23
C LEU A 63 16.87 21.93 -0.57
N ALA A 64 16.55 22.25 -1.83
CA ALA A 64 16.21 23.60 -2.26
C ALA A 64 14.96 24.17 -1.55
N ARG A 65 14.08 23.31 -1.02
CA ARG A 65 12.84 23.68 -0.34
C ARG A 65 12.82 23.28 1.14
N ALA A 66 13.94 22.84 1.70
CA ALA A 66 14.02 22.24 3.02
C ALA A 66 13.42 23.14 4.12
N GLY A 67 13.68 24.45 4.05
CA GLY A 67 13.14 25.42 5.00
C GLY A 67 11.62 25.45 5.04
N ALA A 68 10.93 25.25 3.91
CA ALA A 68 9.47 25.22 3.87
C ALA A 68 8.90 23.80 4.11
N LEU A 69 9.60 22.75 3.64
CA LEU A 69 9.14 21.37 3.77
C LEU A 69 9.24 20.82 5.20
N PHE A 70 10.22 21.31 5.97
CA PHE A 70 10.49 20.84 7.33
C PHE A 70 10.13 21.87 8.40
N ASP A 71 9.45 22.96 8.03
CA ASP A 71 8.87 23.88 9.00
C ASP A 71 7.60 23.27 9.59
N THR A 72 7.71 22.73 10.81
CA THR A 72 6.60 22.11 11.52
C THR A 72 5.64 23.13 12.15
N ALA A 73 5.99 24.42 12.14
CA ALA A 73 5.14 25.49 12.64
C ALA A 73 4.32 26.15 11.52
N ALA A 74 4.64 25.89 10.26
CA ALA A 74 3.93 26.45 9.12
C ALA A 74 2.64 25.67 8.83
N ASP A 75 1.55 26.41 8.61
CA ASP A 75 0.33 25.81 8.10
C ASP A 75 0.51 25.34 6.65
N PRO A 76 -0.15 24.24 6.25
CA PRO A 76 -0.15 23.78 4.87
C PRO A 76 -0.70 24.84 3.92
N VAL A 77 0.15 25.29 2.98
CA VAL A 77 -0.24 26.33 2.02
C VAL A 77 -1.41 25.87 1.16
N GLY A 78 -2.50 26.66 1.16
CA GLY A 78 -3.68 26.42 0.35
C GLY A 78 -4.68 25.42 0.94
N LEU A 79 -4.52 25.05 2.22
CA LEU A 79 -5.40 24.12 2.93
C LEU A 79 -5.95 24.80 4.20
N ASP A 80 -7.27 24.95 4.28
CA ASP A 80 -7.95 25.31 5.52
C ASP A 80 -8.12 24.04 6.37
N LEU A 81 -7.37 23.95 7.47
CA LEU A 81 -7.37 22.79 8.35
C LEU A 81 -8.66 22.66 9.16
N ARG A 82 -9.37 23.77 9.46
CA ARG A 82 -10.57 23.76 10.32
C ARG A 82 -10.36 23.00 11.65
N GLU A 83 -9.22 23.21 12.30
CA GLU A 83 -8.82 22.45 13.50
C GLU A 83 -9.84 22.54 14.63
N ASP A 84 -10.39 23.72 14.88
CA ASP A 84 -11.43 23.92 15.90
C ASP A 84 -12.67 23.04 15.64
N ASP A 85 -13.09 22.93 14.37
CA ASP A 85 -14.20 22.06 13.99
C ASP A 85 -13.86 20.57 14.16
N GLN A 86 -12.62 20.18 13.84
CA GLN A 86 -12.14 18.81 14.06
C GLN A 86 -12.16 18.45 15.55
N LEU A 87 -11.67 19.36 16.40
CA LEU A 87 -11.67 19.18 17.86
C LEU A 87 -13.08 19.16 18.44
N ALA A 88 -13.97 20.02 17.94
CA ALA A 88 -15.38 20.03 18.33
C ALA A 88 -16.13 18.76 17.91
N LEU A 89 -15.70 18.09 16.83
CA LEU A 89 -16.27 16.83 16.36
C LEU A 89 -15.87 15.63 17.23
N LEU A 90 -14.69 15.64 17.86
CA LEU A 90 -14.21 14.52 18.68
C LEU A 90 -15.22 14.01 19.72
N PRO A 91 -15.81 14.84 20.61
CA PRO A 91 -16.80 14.36 21.58
C PRO A 91 -18.07 13.79 20.94
N VAL A 92 -18.42 14.21 19.73
CA VAL A 92 -19.55 13.66 18.97
C VAL A 92 -19.25 12.25 18.47
N LEU A 93 -18.00 12.00 18.07
CA LEU A 93 -17.56 10.70 17.58
C LEU A 93 -17.29 9.69 18.70
N THR A 94 -16.98 10.14 19.93
CA THR A 94 -16.65 9.25 21.05
C THR A 94 -17.86 8.54 21.66
N GLU A 95 -19.04 9.16 21.66
CA GLU A 95 -20.24 8.54 22.23
C GLU A 95 -20.60 7.20 21.57
N PRO A 96 -20.59 7.08 20.22
CA PRO A 96 -20.75 5.80 19.54
C PRO A 96 -19.66 4.76 19.80
N LEU A 97 -18.48 5.13 20.31
CA LEU A 97 -17.36 4.20 20.47
C LEU A 97 -17.53 3.27 21.67
N LYS A 98 -18.29 3.67 22.68
CA LYS A 98 -18.50 2.88 23.91
C LYS A 98 -19.06 1.49 23.64
N ASP A 99 -19.82 1.35 22.54
CA ASP A 99 -20.51 0.13 22.16
C ASP A 99 -19.88 -0.55 20.93
N HIS A 100 -18.59 -0.34 20.66
CA HIS A 100 -17.97 -0.99 19.51
C HIS A 100 -17.98 -2.52 19.69
N PRO A 101 -18.30 -3.30 18.65
CA PRO A 101 -18.35 -4.76 18.77
C PRO A 101 -17.01 -5.44 18.47
N PHE A 102 -15.99 -4.69 18.05
CA PHE A 102 -14.78 -5.26 17.49
C PHE A 102 -13.89 -5.89 18.57
N PRO A 103 -13.40 -7.13 18.37
CA PRO A 103 -12.48 -7.77 19.28
C PRO A 103 -11.06 -7.23 19.10
N GLU A 104 -10.23 -7.42 20.12
CA GLU A 104 -8.80 -7.09 20.04
C GLU A 104 -8.06 -8.03 19.07
N HIS A 105 -8.36 -9.33 19.14
CA HIS A 105 -7.73 -10.35 18.33
C HIS A 105 -8.67 -10.91 17.27
N ARG A 106 -8.09 -11.50 16.24
CA ARG A 106 -8.84 -12.13 15.14
C ARG A 106 -9.73 -13.26 15.68
N SER A 107 -11.00 -13.26 15.28
CA SER A 107 -11.94 -14.33 15.59
C SER A 107 -12.68 -14.78 14.32
N PRO A 108 -13.31 -15.98 14.33
CA PRO A 108 -14.16 -16.43 13.21
C PRO A 108 -15.40 -15.54 12.99
N GLU A 109 -15.94 -14.97 14.06
CA GLU A 109 -17.17 -14.16 14.06
C GLU A 109 -16.93 -12.75 13.50
N TYR A 110 -15.73 -12.21 13.71
CA TYR A 110 -15.36 -10.87 13.29
C TYR A 110 -14.26 -10.90 12.25
N ARG A 111 -14.57 -10.31 11.10
CA ARG A 111 -13.55 -10.12 10.06
C ARG A 111 -12.50 -9.08 10.43
N TYR A 112 -12.93 -8.03 11.12
CA TYR A 112 -12.07 -6.97 11.62
C TYR A 112 -11.75 -7.20 13.10
N PHE A 113 -10.56 -6.79 13.52
CA PHE A 113 -10.10 -6.83 14.91
C PHE A 113 -9.06 -5.71 15.11
N PHE A 114 -8.92 -5.18 16.33
CA PHE A 114 -8.05 -4.01 16.57
C PHE A 114 -6.56 -4.28 16.42
N GLY A 115 -6.13 -5.52 16.66
CA GLY A 115 -4.76 -5.97 16.39
C GLY A 115 -4.42 -6.08 14.90
N ASN A 116 -5.24 -5.55 13.99
CA ASN A 116 -4.93 -5.50 12.56
C ASN A 116 -3.80 -4.48 12.32
N PRO A 117 -2.63 -4.90 11.79
CA PRO A 117 -1.49 -4.01 11.59
C PRO A 117 -1.73 -2.91 10.55
N GLU A 118 -2.68 -3.10 9.62
CA GLU A 118 -2.95 -2.13 8.55
C GLU A 118 -4.02 -1.09 8.94
N TYR A 119 -4.86 -1.40 9.94
CA TYR A 119 -5.96 -0.52 10.36
C TYR A 119 -6.30 -0.79 11.82
N SER A 120 -5.56 -0.15 12.73
CA SER A 120 -5.60 -0.47 14.14
C SER A 120 -6.61 0.40 14.91
N TRP A 121 -6.49 0.44 16.24
CA TRP A 121 -7.42 1.05 17.18
C TRP A 121 -7.97 2.41 16.78
N SER A 122 -7.09 3.43 16.68
CA SER A 122 -7.51 4.81 16.44
C SER A 122 -8.23 4.96 15.10
N ASP A 123 -7.67 4.36 14.04
CA ASP A 123 -8.21 4.49 12.69
C ASP A 123 -9.61 3.87 12.58
N ALA A 124 -9.77 2.67 13.13
CA ALA A 124 -11.05 1.97 13.11
C ALA A 124 -12.11 2.63 13.98
N LEU A 125 -11.73 3.15 15.15
CA LEU A 125 -12.65 3.87 16.03
C LEU A 125 -13.12 5.17 15.37
N VAL A 126 -12.21 5.96 14.80
CA VAL A 126 -12.57 7.20 14.10
C VAL A 126 -13.50 6.90 12.92
N LEU A 127 -13.17 5.91 12.08
CA LEU A 127 -14.02 5.53 10.96
C LEU A 127 -15.40 5.02 11.44
N HIS A 128 -15.43 4.19 12.49
CA HIS A 128 -16.67 3.71 13.08
C HIS A 128 -17.56 4.85 13.56
N GLY A 129 -16.99 5.81 14.29
CA GLY A 129 -17.66 7.03 14.73
C GLY A 129 -18.21 7.82 13.54
N MET A 130 -17.39 8.07 12.51
CA MET A 130 -17.77 8.82 11.32
C MET A 130 -18.93 8.15 10.57
N LEU A 131 -18.91 6.82 10.41
CA LEU A 131 -19.99 6.09 9.74
C LEU A 131 -21.31 6.19 10.51
N ARG A 132 -21.27 6.13 11.85
CA ARG A 132 -22.47 6.26 12.69
C ARG A 132 -23.00 7.69 12.77
N HIS A 133 -22.10 8.68 12.75
CA HIS A 133 -22.42 10.11 12.77
C HIS A 133 -23.00 10.58 11.42
N LEU A 134 -22.28 10.33 10.32
CA LEU A 134 -22.64 10.84 8.99
C LEU A 134 -23.68 9.97 8.27
N ARG A 135 -23.78 8.68 8.63
CA ARG A 135 -24.68 7.69 8.00
C ARG A 135 -24.65 7.76 6.47
N PRO A 136 -23.46 7.67 5.85
CA PRO A 136 -23.33 7.86 4.41
C PRO A 136 -24.05 6.74 3.66
N ARG A 137 -24.70 7.10 2.54
CA ARG A 137 -25.36 6.12 1.66
C ARG A 137 -24.37 5.29 0.85
N ARG A 138 -23.13 5.75 0.70
CA ARG A 138 -22.07 5.09 -0.06
C ARG A 138 -20.73 5.36 0.60
N LEU A 139 -19.91 4.32 0.72
CA LEU A 139 -18.51 4.42 1.15
C LEU A 139 -17.61 4.10 -0.05
N THR A 140 -16.61 4.93 -0.30
CA THR A 140 -15.65 4.74 -1.39
C THR A 140 -14.25 4.86 -0.81
N PHE A 141 -13.41 3.87 -1.08
CA PHE A 141 -12.02 3.85 -0.67
C PHE A 141 -11.15 4.16 -1.89
N VAL A 142 -10.16 5.02 -1.70
CA VAL A 142 -9.14 5.32 -2.70
C VAL A 142 -7.84 4.73 -2.18
N GLU A 143 -7.42 3.60 -2.76
CA GLU A 143 -6.13 3.00 -2.48
C GLU A 143 -5.18 3.25 -3.67
N PRO A 144 -3.98 3.81 -3.44
CA PRO A 144 -3.09 4.16 -4.54
C PRO A 144 -2.42 2.94 -5.22
N THR A 145 -2.45 1.73 -4.62
CA THR A 145 -1.80 0.56 -5.25
C THR A 145 -2.43 -0.75 -4.79
N ARG A 146 -2.61 -1.71 -5.72
CA ARG A 146 -3.13 -3.07 -5.44
C ARG A 146 -2.17 -3.87 -4.55
N SER A 147 -2.22 -3.68 -3.23
CA SER A 147 -1.83 -4.73 -2.29
C SER A 147 -2.59 -4.58 -0.97
N CYS A 148 -3.31 -5.64 -0.62
CA CYS A 148 -3.81 -5.99 0.73
C CYS A 148 -5.23 -5.61 1.20
N CYS A 149 -5.75 -4.38 1.19
CA CYS A 149 -6.94 -4.14 2.05
C CYS A 149 -8.29 -4.64 1.52
N GLY A 150 -8.47 -4.81 0.20
CA GLY A 150 -9.74 -5.30 -0.37
C GLY A 150 -10.23 -6.66 0.18
N ARG A 151 -9.31 -7.48 0.73
CA ARG A 151 -9.64 -8.78 1.34
C ARG A 151 -10.12 -8.66 2.80
N CYS A 152 -9.97 -7.51 3.44
CA CYS A 152 -10.47 -7.25 4.80
C CYS A 152 -11.93 -6.75 4.83
N CYS A 153 -12.51 -6.32 3.70
CA CYS A 153 -13.86 -5.74 3.68
C CYS A 153 -14.92 -6.46 2.78
N ALA A 154 -14.56 -7.36 1.86
CA ALA A 154 -15.52 -7.98 0.90
C ALA A 154 -16.08 -9.34 1.36
N PRO A 155 -17.38 -9.52 1.67
CA PRO A 155 -17.96 -10.62 2.50
C PRO A 155 -17.27 -11.99 2.36
N ALA A 156 -17.05 -12.69 3.48
CA ALA A 156 -16.44 -14.01 3.50
C ALA A 156 -17.26 -14.97 2.63
N THR A 157 -16.81 -15.22 1.41
CA THR A 157 -17.33 -16.32 0.60
C THR A 157 -16.76 -17.61 1.18
N ASN A 158 -17.61 -18.37 1.87
CA ASN A 158 -17.30 -19.75 2.22
C ASN A 158 -17.12 -20.54 0.92
N SER A 159 -15.87 -20.91 0.62
CA SER A 159 -15.57 -21.96 -0.33
C SER A 159 -15.38 -23.25 0.46
N THR A 160 -16.38 -24.13 0.33
CA THR A 160 -16.32 -25.60 0.51
C THR A 160 -15.13 -26.22 -0.21
#